data_AF-A0A2K3LA43-F1
#
_entry.id   AF-A0A2K3LA43-F1
#
_cell.length_a   1.000
_cell.length_b   1.000
_cell.length_c   1.000
_cell.angle_alpha   90.00
_cell.angle_beta   90.00
_cell.angle_gamma   90.00
#
_symmetry.space_group_name_H-M   'P 1'
#
loop_
_entity.id
_entity.type
_entity.pdbx_description
1 polymer ?
#
loop_
_entity_poly.entity_id
_entity_poly.type
_entity_poly.pdbx_seq_one_letter_code
_entity_poly.pdbx_strand_id
1 'polypeptide(L)' 'MNNNSLSGQIPSQLSGLRNLLHLLLDNNNLSGHLPDELAEMPSLNILLV' A
#
# COMPACT_ATOMS: atom_id res chain seq x y z
N MET A 1 -4.68 12.36 5.46
CA MET A 1 -3.59 12.32 6.46
C MET A 1 -3.98 11.31 7.51
N ASN A 2 -3.51 10.08 7.33
CA ASN A 2 -3.75 8.95 8.23
C ASN A 2 -2.53 8.81 9.13
N ASN A 3 -2.46 9.59 10.22
CA ASN A 3 -1.39 9.44 11.21
C ASN A 3 -1.61 8.14 12.00
N ASN A 4 -1.04 7.04 11.51
CA ASN A 4 -1.03 5.78 12.22
C ASN A 4 0.42 5.38 12.56
N SER A 5 0.58 4.53 13.56
CA SER A 5 1.87 3.98 13.94
C SER A 5 2.11 2.60 13.30
N LEU A 6 1.59 2.38 12.08
CA LEU A 6 1.85 1.12 11.38
C LEU A 6 3.34 1.04 11.06
N SER A 7 3.91 -0.14 11.26
CA SER A 7 5.33 -0.39 11.07
C SER A 7 5.56 -1.77 10.47
N GLY A 8 6.79 -2.02 9.99
CA GLY A 8 7.12 -3.22 9.22
C GLY A 8 6.90 -3.03 7.72
N GLN A 9 6.86 -4.14 6.98
CA GLN A 9 6.77 -4.16 5.52
C GLN A 9 5.33 -4.16 5.04
N ILE A 10 5.10 -3.62 3.83
CA ILE A 10 3.80 -3.68 3.17
C ILE A 10 3.59 -5.13 2.69
N PRO A 11 2.49 -5.80 3.08
CA PRO A 11 2.23 -7.18 2.67
C PRO A 11 1.83 -7.28 1.19
N SER A 12 2.45 -8.21 0.45
CA SER A 12 2.12 -8.46 -0.97
C SER A 12 0.67 -8.93 -1.17
N GLN A 13 0.03 -9.46 -0.13
CA GLN A 13 -1.36 -9.89 -0.13
C GLN A 13 -2.35 -8.74 -0.43
N LEU A 14 -1.95 -7.48 -0.26
CA LEU A 14 -2.78 -6.32 -0.63
C LEU A 14 -3.08 -6.28 -2.14
N SER A 15 -2.24 -6.90 -2.97
CA SER A 15 -2.51 -7.07 -4.42
C SER A 15 -3.80 -7.84 -4.72
N GLY A 16 -4.30 -8.65 -3.76
CA GLY A 16 -5.58 -9.34 -3.87
C GLY A 16 -6.79 -8.42 -3.88
N LEU A 17 -6.64 -7.16 -3.47
CA LEU A 17 -7.70 -6.15 -3.43
C LEU A 17 -7.93 -5.54 -4.83
N ARG A 18 -8.46 -6.35 -5.77
CA ARG A 18 -8.58 -5.99 -7.19
C ARG A 18 -9.42 -4.74 -7.50
N ASN A 19 -10.29 -4.32 -6.58
CA ASN A 19 -11.15 -3.15 -6.73
C ASN A 19 -10.65 -1.93 -5.92
N LEU A 20 -9.48 -2.03 -5.28
CA LEU A 20 -8.94 -0.92 -4.50
C LEU A 20 -8.47 0.19 -5.45
N LEU A 21 -9.04 1.39 -5.28
CA LEU A 21 -8.70 2.56 -6.11
C LEU A 21 -7.55 3.37 -5.50
N HIS A 22 -7.60 3.61 -4.19
CA HIS A 22 -6.63 4.45 -3.49
C HIS A 22 -6.05 3.71 -2.29
N LEU A 23 -4.72 3.66 -2.22
CA LEU A 23 -3.96 3.16 -1.08
C LEU A 23 -3.11 4.30 -0.53
N LEU A 24 -3.51 4.82 0.63
CA LEU A 24 -2.85 5.94 1.33
C LEU A 24 -2.24 5.44 2.63
N LEU A 25 -0.93 5.23 2.59
CA LEU A 25 -0.08 4.73 3.67
C LEU A 25 0.90 5.81 4.17
N ASP A 26 0.81 7.03 3.64
CA ASP A 26 1.57 8.18 4.11
C ASP A 26 1.43 8.39 5.61
N ASN A 27 2.47 8.95 6.22
CA ASN A 27 2.51 9.23 7.66
C ASN A 27 2.42 7.96 8.53
N ASN A 28 3.08 6.88 8.10
CA ASN A 28 3.33 5.67 8.90
C ASN A 28 4.84 5.41 9.07
N ASN A 29 5.18 4.42 9.89
CA ASN A 29 6.54 3.97 10.16
C ASN A 29 6.88 2.69 9.36
N LEU A 30 6.34 2.59 8.14
CA LEU A 30 6.57 1.45 7.24
C LEU A 30 8.02 1.45 6.77
N SER A 31 8.56 0.25 6.55
CA SER A 31 9.96 0.03 6.17
C SER A 31 10.08 -1.17 5.25
N GLY A 32 11.23 -1.35 4.59
CA GLY A 32 11.42 -2.40 3.58
C GLY A 32 10.95 -1.98 2.19
N HIS A 33 10.73 -2.95 1.32
CA HIS A 33 10.46 -2.71 -0.10
C HIS A 33 8.97 -2.65 -0.38
N LEU A 34 8.59 -1.86 -1.38
CA LEU A 34 7.25 -1.90 -1.94
C LEU A 34 7.07 -3.22 -2.71
N PRO A 35 6.04 -4.03 -2.44
CA PRO A 35 5.79 -5.26 -3.19
C PRO A 35 5.49 -4.95 -4.66
N ASP A 36 6.16 -5.64 -5.57
CA ASP A 36 5.95 -5.49 -7.01
C ASP A 36 4.50 -5.85 -7.41
N GLU A 37 3.84 -6.73 -6.65
CA GLU A 37 2.46 -7.15 -6.89
C GLU A 37 1.45 -5.99 -6.73
N LEU A 38 1.81 -4.91 -6.02
CA LEU A 38 0.97 -3.71 -5.96
C LEU A 38 0.91 -2.99 -7.31
N ALA A 39 1.95 -3.11 -8.14
CA ALA A 39 1.95 -2.56 -9.50
C ALA A 39 1.01 -3.34 -10.43
N GLU A 40 0.67 -4.58 -10.08
CA GLU A 40 -0.25 -5.44 -10.84
C GLU A 40 -1.73 -5.20 -10.48
N MET A 41 -2.03 -4.30 -9.54
CA MET A 41 -3.40 -4.04 -9.10
C MET A 41 -4.20 -3.32 -10.19
N PRO A 42 -5.24 -3.94 -10.77
CA PRO A 42 -5.86 -3.46 -12.00
C PRO A 42 -6.66 -2.16 -11.83
N SER A 43 -7.12 -1.88 -10.62
CA SER A 43 -7.95 -0.70 -10.32
C SER A 43 -7.20 0.37 -9.51
N LEU A 44 -5.94 0.12 -9.13
CA LEU A 44 -5.20 1.04 -8.27
C LEU A 44 -4.81 2.29 -9.06
N ASN A 45 -5.31 3.44 -8.62
CA ASN A 45 -5.10 4.72 -9.26
C ASN A 45 -4.15 5.62 -8.47
N ILE A 46 -4.23 5.56 -7.14
CA ILE A 46 -3.38 6.36 -6.25
C ILE A 46 -2.70 5.44 -5.25
N LEU A 47 -1.37 5.49 -5.23
CA LEU A 47 -0.52 4.89 -4.21
C LEU A 47 0.31 6.00 -3.57
N LEU A 48 0.12 6.23 -2.29
CA LEU A 48 0.93 7.13 -1.49
C LEU A 48 1.46 6.35 -0.28
N VAL A 49 2.77 6.37 -0.08
CA VAL A 49 3.49 5.64 0.98
C VAL A 49 4.37 6.59 1.76
#